data_AF-A0A6P7TTB3-F1
#
_entry.id   AF-A0A6P7TTB3-F1
#
_cell.length_a   1.000
_cell.length_b   1.000
_cell.length_c   1.000
_cell.angle_alpha   90.00
_cell.angle_beta   90.00
_cell.angle_gamma   90.00
#
_symmetry.space_group_name_H-M   'P 1'
#
loop_
_entity.id
_entity.type
_entity.pdbx_description
1 polymer ?
#
loop_
_entity_poly.entity_id
_entity_poly.type
_entity_poly.pdbx_seq_one_letter_code
_entity_poly.pdbx_strand_id
1 'polypeptide(L)'
;MDDLDRDVNITETDVVGKCLTEYKVQDIYRGAKTIHKSKDLLSCSDREYYRIAMNSVKYNVHSKVRSMPLMKSYHNCVQTLDAQDNILTKSECTEENIFRPFSNGKSGAMTEQTQKK
;
A
#
# COMPACT_ATOMS: atom_id res chain seq x y z
N MET A 1 7.21 -7.85 -15.62
CA MET A 1 6.90 -8.04 -14.19
C MET A 1 8.15 -8.62 -13.59
N ASP A 2 8.66 -8.02 -12.52
CA ASP A 2 9.78 -8.59 -11.78
C ASP A 2 9.36 -9.92 -11.16
N ASP A 3 10.30 -10.85 -11.10
CA ASP A 3 10.07 -12.17 -10.55
C ASP A 3 9.98 -12.08 -9.02
N LEU A 4 8.80 -12.36 -8.46
CA LEU A 4 8.52 -12.25 -7.02
C LEU A 4 8.97 -13.51 -6.27
N ASP A 5 10.09 -14.10 -6.66
CA ASP A 5 10.72 -15.27 -6.03
C ASP A 5 11.64 -14.91 -4.85
N ARG A 6 11.87 -13.61 -4.66
CA ARG A 6 12.70 -13.06 -3.57
C ARG A 6 12.13 -11.75 -3.08
N ASP A 7 12.59 -11.34 -1.90
CA ASP A 7 12.29 -10.03 -1.34
C ASP A 7 12.78 -8.93 -2.28
N VAL A 8 11.90 -7.98 -2.60
CA VAL A 8 12.23 -6.90 -3.53
C VAL A 8 11.45 -5.63 -3.19
N ASN A 9 12.13 -4.49 -3.33
CA ASN A 9 11.52 -3.17 -3.27
C ASN A 9 11.45 -2.61 -4.69
N ILE A 10 10.23 -2.38 -5.19
CA ILE A 10 10.00 -1.88 -6.55
C ILE A 10 9.04 -0.70 -6.54
N THR A 11 9.13 0.16 -7.55
CA THR A 11 8.09 1.18 -7.77
C THR A 11 6.94 0.54 -8.55
N GLU A 12 5.79 0.42 -7.91
CA GLU A 12 4.59 -0.15 -8.52
C GLU A 12 3.60 0.95 -8.87
N THR A 13 2.90 0.80 -10.00
CA THR A 13 1.80 1.67 -10.41
C THR A 13 0.48 0.93 -10.25
N ASP A 14 -0.47 1.48 -9.50
CA ASP A 14 -1.82 0.93 -9.32
C ASP A 14 -2.86 2.06 -9.16
N VAL A 15 -4.05 1.71 -8.66
CA VAL A 15 -5.16 2.65 -8.40
C VAL A 15 -4.79 3.82 -7.46
N VAL A 16 -3.78 3.65 -6.59
CA VAL A 16 -3.32 4.73 -5.69
C VAL A 16 -2.15 5.54 -6.27
N GLY A 17 -1.75 5.27 -7.52
CA GLY A 17 -0.67 5.98 -8.21
C GLY A 17 0.63 5.19 -8.24
N LYS A 18 1.76 5.89 -8.26
CA LYS A 18 3.11 5.29 -8.32
C LYS A 18 3.76 5.30 -6.94
N CYS A 19 3.91 4.15 -6.33
CA CYS A 19 4.37 3.99 -4.95
C CYS A 19 5.61 3.11 -4.87
N LEU A 20 6.48 3.36 -3.88
CA LEU A 20 7.46 2.36 -3.49
C LEU A 20 6.74 1.25 -2.72
N THR A 21 6.82 0.03 -3.25
CA THR A 21 6.20 -1.16 -2.69
C THR A 21 7.29 -2.13 -2.27
N GLU A 22 7.18 -2.64 -1.05
CA GLU A 22 8.01 -3.73 -0.56
C GLU A 22 7.24 -5.05 -0.71
N TYR A 23 7.90 -6.04 -1.31
CA TYR A 23 7.43 -7.42 -1.39
C TYR A 23 8.37 -8.29 -0.57
N LYS A 24 7.80 -9.03 0.37
CA LYS A 24 8.49 -10.05 1.16
C LYS A 24 7.90 -11.41 0.87
N VAL A 25 8.72 -12.32 0.38
CA VAL A 25 8.32 -13.68 0.02
C VAL A 25 8.56 -14.57 1.22
N GLN A 26 7.49 -15.14 1.77
CA GLN A 26 7.59 -16.18 2.79
C GLN A 26 7.69 -17.56 2.15
N ASP A 27 8.31 -18.48 2.90
CA ASP A 27 8.60 -19.85 2.46
C ASP A 27 7.38 -20.56 1.85
N ILE A 28 7.68 -21.39 0.86
CA ILE A 28 6.69 -22.24 0.20
C ILE A 28 6.31 -23.36 1.16
N TYR A 29 5.05 -23.38 1.59
CA TYR A 29 4.53 -24.44 2.45
C TYR A 29 3.39 -25.17 1.75
N ARG A 30 3.50 -26.50 1.64
CA ARG A 30 2.50 -27.38 0.98
C ARG A 30 2.11 -26.95 -0.44
N GLY A 31 3.07 -26.45 -1.22
CA GLY A 31 2.80 -25.99 -2.59
C GLY A 31 2.11 -24.64 -2.69
N ALA A 32 2.03 -23.87 -1.59
CA ALA A 32 1.55 -22.49 -1.59
C ALA A 32 2.70 -21.53 -1.26
N LYS A 33 2.80 -20.44 -2.01
CA LYS A 33 3.75 -19.35 -1.83
C LYS A 33 3.03 -18.15 -1.23
N THR A 34 3.51 -17.62 -0.11
CA THR A 34 2.90 -16.47 0.55
C THR A 34 3.74 -15.22 0.33
N ILE A 35 3.11 -14.13 -0.09
CA ILE A 35 3.77 -12.85 -0.36
C ILE A 35 3.12 -11.78 0.49
N HIS A 36 3.96 -11.06 1.25
CA HIS A 36 3.58 -9.87 1.99
C HIS A 36 3.95 -8.65 1.18
N LYS A 37 2.94 -7.86 0.81
CA LYS A 37 3.09 -6.63 0.04
C LYS A 37 2.75 -5.45 0.94
N SER A 38 3.67 -4.52 1.14
CA SER A 38 3.47 -3.34 1.98
C SER A 38 3.75 -2.04 1.22
N LYS A 39 2.97 -1.01 1.52
CA LYS A 39 3.12 0.34 0.94
C LYS A 39 2.85 1.42 1.98
N ASP A 40 3.70 2.45 1.94
CA ASP A 40 3.40 3.75 2.56
C ASP A 40 2.79 4.68 1.50
N LEU A 41 1.50 4.98 1.62
CA LEU A 41 0.79 5.77 0.62
C LEU A 41 1.20 7.25 0.60
N LEU A 42 1.93 7.73 1.61
CA LEU A 42 2.53 9.07 1.60
C LEU A 42 3.71 9.18 0.63
N SER A 43 4.37 8.07 0.35
CA SER A 43 5.51 8.00 -0.58
C SER A 43 5.08 8.01 -2.05
N CYS A 44 3.79 7.82 -2.33
CA CYS A 44 3.26 7.73 -3.67
C CYS A 44 3.29 9.08 -4.41
N SER A 45 3.70 9.05 -5.67
CA SER A 45 3.50 10.11 -6.66
C SER A 45 2.27 9.83 -7.52
N ASP A 46 1.75 10.85 -8.19
CA ASP A 46 0.63 10.72 -9.15
C ASP A 46 -0.63 10.08 -8.54
N ARG A 47 -0.85 10.25 -7.23
CA ARG A 47 -2.05 9.71 -6.56
C ARG A 47 -3.29 10.41 -7.10
N GLU A 48 -4.26 9.61 -7.57
CA GLU A 48 -5.54 10.08 -8.07
C GLU A 48 -6.18 11.09 -7.09
N TYR A 49 -6.63 12.19 -7.68
CA TYR A 49 -6.88 13.45 -6.99
C TYR A 49 -8.00 13.30 -5.95
N TYR A 50 -7.66 13.55 -4.69
CA TYR A 50 -8.68 13.84 -3.67
C TYR A 50 -9.41 15.11 -4.08
N ARG A 51 -10.73 15.05 -4.31
CA ARG A 51 -11.55 16.27 -4.33
C ARG A 51 -11.67 16.75 -2.87
N ILE A 52 -10.64 17.39 -2.33
CA ILE A 52 -10.73 17.99 -1.00
C ILE A 52 -11.63 19.21 -1.13
N ALA A 53 -12.64 19.32 -0.27
CA ALA A 53 -13.45 20.52 -0.10
C ALA A 53 -12.65 21.72 0.48
N MET A 54 -11.34 21.56 0.64
CA MET A 54 -10.40 22.55 1.18
C MET A 54 -9.37 22.85 0.10
N ASN A 55 -9.13 24.14 -0.13
CA ASN A 55 -8.10 24.61 -1.06
C ASN A 55 -6.71 24.22 -0.56
N SER A 56 -6.21 23.07 -1.00
CA SER A 56 -4.84 22.64 -0.74
C SER A 56 -3.94 23.08 -1.88
N VAL A 57 -2.81 23.70 -1.55
CA VAL A 57 -1.74 23.94 -2.54
C VAL A 57 -1.03 22.62 -2.81
N LYS A 58 -0.86 22.27 -4.09
CA LYS A 58 -0.05 21.12 -4.50
C LYS A 58 1.41 21.39 -4.11
N TYR A 59 1.87 20.81 -3.01
CA TYR A 59 3.24 20.93 -2.55
C TYR A 59 4.11 19.86 -3.25
N ASN A 60 4.50 20.13 -4.49
CA ASN A 60 5.37 19.25 -5.28
C ASN A 60 6.82 19.72 -5.19
N VAL A 61 7.45 19.49 -4.04
CA VAL A 61 8.91 19.67 -3.86
C VAL A 61 9.59 18.31 -3.92
N HIS A 62 10.87 18.27 -4.30
CA HIS A 62 11.69 17.07 -4.19
C HIS A 62 11.92 16.72 -2.71
N SER A 63 10.96 16.01 -2.12
CA SER A 63 10.96 15.49 -0.76
C SER A 63 10.54 14.02 -0.78
N LYS A 64 10.90 13.27 0.28
CA LYS A 64 10.36 11.93 0.53
C LYS A 64 8.84 11.96 0.72
N VAL A 65 8.28 13.11 1.10
CA VAL A 65 6.84 13.35 1.21
C VAL A 65 6.36 13.93 -0.12
N ARG A 66 5.66 13.11 -0.92
CA ARG A 66 5.16 13.48 -2.25
C ARG A 66 3.68 13.85 -2.29
N SER A 67 2.99 13.77 -1.15
CA SER A 67 1.58 14.11 -0.97
C SER A 67 1.39 14.96 0.29
N MET A 68 0.22 15.60 0.41
CA MET A 68 -0.06 16.48 1.54
C MET A 68 -0.04 15.68 2.87
N PRO A 69 0.83 16.00 3.85
CA PRO A 69 1.10 15.16 5.02
C PRO A 69 -0.01 15.19 6.09
N LEU A 70 -1.25 15.49 5.69
CA LEU A 70 -2.43 15.50 6.56
C LEU A 70 -2.97 14.08 6.80
N MET A 71 -2.82 13.18 5.83
CA MET A 71 -3.18 11.77 5.96
C MET A 71 -1.94 10.91 6.18
N LYS A 72 -1.98 10.01 7.16
CA LYS A 72 -1.03 8.91 7.29
C LYS A 72 -1.73 7.66 6.82
N SER A 73 -1.24 7.05 5.74
CA SER A 73 -1.95 5.92 5.14
C SER A 73 -1.02 4.78 4.79
N TYR A 74 -1.43 3.57 5.14
CA TYR A 74 -0.69 2.34 4.92
C TYR A 74 -1.57 1.32 4.23
N HIS A 75 -0.97 0.56 3.33
CA HIS A 75 -1.64 -0.52 2.63
C HIS A 75 -0.79 -1.79 2.73
N ASN A 76 -1.34 -2.84 3.34
CA ASN A 76 -0.69 -4.13 3.52
C ASN A 76 -1.56 -5.23 2.93
N CYS A 77 -0.96 -6.15 2.18
CA CYS A 77 -1.63 -7.32 1.64
C CYS A 77 -0.84 -8.58 1.94
N VAL A 78 -1.56 -9.63 2.29
CA VAL A 78 -1.06 -11.01 2.31
C VAL A 78 -1.70 -11.74 1.14
N GLN A 79 -0.87 -12.20 0.22
CA GLN A 79 -1.29 -12.91 -0.99
C GLN A 79 -0.76 -14.34 -0.91
N THR A 80 -1.62 -15.31 -1.21
CA THR A 80 -1.23 -16.71 -1.35
C THR A 80 -1.38 -17.10 -2.81
N LEU A 81 -0.29 -17.60 -3.38
CA LEU A 81 -0.21 -18.12 -4.72
C LEU A 81 -0.10 -19.65 -4.66
N ASP A 82 -0.70 -20.34 -5.61
CA ASP A 82 -0.32 -21.72 -5.92
C ASP A 82 1.11 -21.73 -6.49
N ALA A 83 2.01 -22.55 -5.95
CA ALA A 83 3.43 -22.52 -6.30
C ALA A 83 3.74 -23.18 -7.65
N GLN A 84 2.82 -23.96 -8.21
CA GLN A 84 3.02 -24.64 -9.50
C GLN A 84 2.63 -23.70 -10.65
N ASP A 85 1.47 -23.06 -10.53
CA ASP A 85 0.89 -22.24 -11.60
C ASP A 85 0.99 -20.72 -11.35
N ASN A 86 1.53 -20.29 -10.19
CA ASN A 86 1.57 -18.89 -9.75
C ASN A 86 0.19 -18.21 -9.74
N ILE A 87 -0.87 -18.98 -9.49
CA ILE A 87 -2.25 -18.49 -9.47
C ILE A 87 -2.59 -17.95 -8.08
N LEU A 88 -3.12 -16.73 -8.01
CA LEU A 88 -3.60 -16.14 -6.75
C LEU A 88 -4.84 -16.87 -6.22
N THR A 89 -4.65 -17.63 -5.15
CA THR A 89 -5.69 -18.42 -4.48
C THR A 89 -6.35 -17.66 -3.34
N LYS A 90 -5.60 -16.81 -2.61
CA LYS A 90 -6.14 -15.98 -1.52
C LYS A 90 -5.50 -14.60 -1.53
N SER A 91 -6.26 -13.56 -1.21
CA SER A 91 -5.73 -12.23 -0.95
C SER A 91 -6.47 -11.56 0.20
N GLU A 92 -5.73 -11.08 1.19
CA GLU A 92 -6.26 -10.33 2.32
C GLU A 92 -5.48 -9.03 2.46
N CYS A 93 -6.15 -7.91 2.20
CA CYS A 93 -5.55 -6.59 2.20
C CYS A 93 -6.19 -5.71 3.26
N THR A 94 -5.39 -4.94 3.99
CA THR A 94 -5.81 -3.92 4.93
C THR A 94 -5.24 -2.56 4.51
N GLU A 95 -6.12 -1.57 4.40
CA GLU A 95 -5.76 -0.18 4.20
C GLU A 95 -6.20 0.64 5.40
N GLU A 96 -5.24 1.32 6.03
CA GLU A 96 -5.49 2.25 7.12
C GLU A 96 -5.25 3.67 6.62
N ASN A 97 -6.18 4.59 6.89
CA ASN A 97 -6.06 6.01 6.57
C ASN A 97 -6.36 6.83 7.83
N ILE A 98 -5.35 7.55 8.34
CA ILE A 98 -5.46 8.35 9.58
C ILE A 98 -5.31 9.82 9.23
N PHE A 99 -6.32 10.63 9.57
CA PHE A 99 -6.26 12.08 9.40
C PHE A 99 -5.59 12.74 10.62
N ARG A 100 -4.30 13.05 10.47
CA ARG A 100 -3.42 13.49 11.56
C ARG A 100 -3.91 14.69 12.38
N PRO A 101 -4.53 15.75 11.80
CA PRO A 101 -4.93 16.93 12.56
C PRO A 101 -5.88 16.66 13.74
N PHE A 102 -6.63 15.55 13.71
CA PHE A 102 -7.54 15.16 14.80
C PHE A 102 -7.21 13.78 15.38
N SER A 103 -5.97 13.30 15.21
CA SER A 103 -5.57 11.97 15.66
C SER A 103 -4.45 12.02 16.68
N ASN A 104 -4.61 11.25 17.77
CA ASN A 104 -3.55 10.90 18.71
C ASN A 104 -3.23 9.40 18.54
N GLY A 105 -2.14 9.10 17.85
CA GLY A 105 -1.83 7.71 17.45
C GLY A 105 -2.87 7.18 16.46
N LYS A 106 -3.55 6.08 16.81
CA LYS A 106 -4.67 5.51 16.04
C LYS A 106 -6.05 6.05 16.48
N SER A 107 -6.13 6.80 17.58
CA SER A 107 -7.40 7.37 18.05
C SER A 107 -7.67 8.70 17.35
N GLY A 108 -8.86 8.86 16.74
CA GLY A 108 -9.25 10.09 16.04
C GLY A 108 -10.02 9.79 14.75
N ALA A 109 -9.91 10.68 13.78
CA ALA A 109 -10.50 10.48 12.45
C ALA A 109 -9.66 9.45 11.65
N MET A 110 -10.13 8.21 11.62
CA MET A 110 -9.48 7.09 10.93
C MET A 110 -10.51 6.31 10.12
N THR A 111 -10.08 5.82 8.96
CA THR A 111 -10.79 4.76 8.23
C THR A 111 -9.88 3.55 8.10
N GLU A 112 -10.50 2.38 8.19
CA GLU A 112 -9.84 1.09 7.96
C GLU A 112 -10.71 0.30 6.98
N GLN A 113 -10.08 -0.26 5.96
CA GLN A 113 -10.73 -1.09 4.97
C GLN A 113 -10.04 -2.43 4.91
N THR A 114 -10.81 -3.51 4.91
CA THR A 114 -10.32 -4.85 4.64
C THR A 114 -10.93 -5.39 3.37
N GLN A 115 -10.12 -5.99 2.51
CA GLN A 115 -10.54 -6.66 1.29
C GLN A 115 -10.10 -8.13 1.37
N LYS A 116 -11.04 -9.05 1.09
CA LYS A 116 -10.78 -10.49 1.12
C LYS A 116 -11.26 -11.13 -0.17
N LYS A 117 -10.39 -11.95 -0.76
CA LYS A 117 -10.68 -12.85 -1.88
C LYS A 117 -10.29 -14.27 -1.49
#